data_AF-A0AA88WMR7-F1
#
_entry.id   AF-A0AA88WMR7-F1
#
_cell.length_a   1.000
_cell.length_b   1.000
_cell.length_c   1.000
_cell.angle_alpha   90.00
_cell.angle_beta   90.00
_cell.angle_gamma   90.00
#
_symmetry.space_group_name_H-M   'P 1'
#
loop_
_entity.id
_entity.type
_entity.pdbx_description
1 polymer ?
#
loop_
_entity_poly.entity_id
_entity_poly.type
_entity_poly.pdbx_seq_one_letter_code
_entity_poly.pdbx_strand_id
1 'polypeptide(L)'
;YQHSPLPNDFDHPIHDTGDDYRTFGSKFPSLIKSEADIHVFESLAHVGVPQVAAPTASPKMVNVDDFGARGDGTDDTEAFKKAWKEACSSRAVLVVPANKVYHVKPINLSGPCNPDFKMTIHGTIKASINPSDYKKDPRHWLVFEDVHSLAVDGGGTIDGNGRVWWQKSCKINEHLPCRGAPTAVTFDRCNRLRVGSLRIKDAQQMHLTFRDCVDVVASHLMVIAPKESPNTDGIHVSGTQNVKIMNSVIRTGFSSWKAMKSGDDCVSIVNGSRNVQVTDIICGPGHGISIGSLGKDGTKNYVSNVIVDRAKLSGTTNGVRIKSWQGGSGLAENITFQNIEMHNVSNPLIINQNYCDQKKACPTRHSAVQVKNVHYRNIKGTSASEVAINFNCSSNFPCKGINLQDINLVRDGGGDVEASCKNVLQTTRGRVSPHCF
;
A
#
# COMPACT_ATOMS: atom_id res chain seq x y z
N TYR A 1 38.03 -29.14 39.29
CA TYR A 1 37.51 -28.40 40.44
C TYR A 1 36.00 -28.29 40.30
N GLN A 2 35.30 -28.71 41.35
CA GLN A 2 33.88 -29.03 41.46
C GLN A 2 32.93 -27.82 41.35
N HIS A 3 31.67 -28.13 40.95
CA HIS A 3 30.34 -27.67 41.44
C HIS A 3 30.23 -26.37 42.25
N SER A 4 29.18 -25.53 42.22
CA SER A 4 27.79 -25.45 41.70
C SER A 4 27.20 -24.16 42.38
N PRO A 5 25.88 -23.87 42.40
CA PRO A 5 24.91 -23.60 41.32
C PRO A 5 24.13 -22.26 41.55
N LEU A 6 23.13 -22.02 40.68
CA LEU A 6 22.10 -20.98 40.68
C LEU A 6 21.36 -20.76 42.02
N PRO A 7 20.55 -19.68 42.10
CA PRO A 7 19.13 -19.92 42.36
C PRO A 7 18.19 -19.25 41.35
N ASN A 8 17.13 -20.02 41.06
CA ASN A 8 15.86 -19.60 40.47
C ASN A 8 14.94 -18.98 41.53
N ASP A 9 13.87 -18.40 41.00
CA ASP A 9 12.57 -18.05 41.60
C ASP A 9 12.44 -16.65 42.21
N PHE A 10 11.60 -15.82 41.57
CA PHE A 10 10.27 -15.52 42.11
C PHE A 10 9.27 -15.12 41.00
N ASP A 11 8.10 -15.71 41.14
CA ASP A 11 6.86 -15.58 40.38
C ASP A 11 6.13 -14.23 40.59
N HIS A 12 5.23 -13.95 39.63
CA HIS A 12 4.06 -13.03 39.63
C HIS A 12 4.25 -11.52 39.38
N PRO A 13 3.23 -10.82 38.81
CA PRO A 13 2.24 -11.21 37.79
C PRO A 13 2.28 -10.30 36.54
N ILE A 14 1.67 -10.77 35.45
CA ILE A 14 1.41 -9.98 34.24
C ILE A 14 0.42 -8.87 34.61
N HIS A 15 0.91 -7.65 34.73
CA HIS A 15 0.08 -6.46 34.64
C HIS A 15 0.06 -5.99 33.18
N ASP A 16 -1.12 -6.11 32.60
CA ASP A 16 -1.57 -5.39 31.41
C ASP A 16 -1.39 -3.87 31.65
N THR A 17 -0.28 -3.31 31.18
CA THR A 17 -0.15 -1.86 31.04
C THR A 17 -0.76 -1.47 29.71
N GLY A 18 -2.07 -1.22 29.75
CA GLY A 18 -2.68 -0.25 28.88
C GLY A 18 -1.95 1.09 29.00
N ASP A 19 -2.04 1.84 27.91
CA ASP A 19 -1.60 3.22 27.73
C ASP A 19 -0.08 3.47 27.61
N ASP A 20 0.35 3.92 26.43
CA ASP A 20 0.62 5.35 26.26
C ASP A 20 0.76 5.76 24.77
N TYR A 21 -0.36 6.08 24.12
CA TYR A 21 -0.37 6.79 22.82
C TYR A 21 -0.70 8.29 23.01
N ARG A 22 -0.54 8.84 24.22
CA ARG A 22 -0.99 10.20 24.56
C ARG A 22 0.09 11.18 25.01
N THR A 23 1.36 11.02 24.66
CA THR A 23 2.32 12.13 24.81
C THR A 23 3.45 12.09 23.80
N PHE A 24 3.22 12.62 22.60
CA PHE A 24 4.27 13.16 21.73
C PHE A 24 3.77 14.43 21.03
N GLY A 25 3.40 15.42 21.85
CA GLY A 25 2.99 16.76 21.44
C GLY A 25 3.89 17.83 22.04
N SER A 26 5.20 17.81 21.75
CA SER A 26 6.05 18.98 22.02
C SER A 26 7.41 18.85 21.32
N LYS A 27 7.46 19.22 20.04
CA LYS A 27 8.58 19.84 19.29
C LYS A 27 8.46 19.54 17.79
N PHE A 28 7.48 20.18 17.15
CA PHE A 28 7.50 20.53 15.73
C PHE A 28 6.78 21.88 15.60
N PRO A 29 7.43 22.94 15.07
CA PRO A 29 6.74 24.21 14.82
C PRO A 29 5.79 24.08 13.63
N SER A 30 4.49 24.22 13.94
CA SER A 30 3.44 24.83 13.10
C SER A 30 3.37 24.47 11.60
N LEU A 31 2.79 23.32 11.28
CA LEU A 31 2.02 23.11 10.03
C LEU A 31 0.77 22.24 10.27
N ILE A 32 0.05 22.52 11.35
CA ILE A 32 -1.37 22.18 11.51
C ILE A 32 -1.99 23.37 12.25
N LYS A 33 -2.59 24.31 11.51
CA LYS A 33 -3.45 25.31 12.14
C LYS A 33 -4.88 24.78 12.10
N SER A 34 -5.38 24.51 13.30
CA SER A 34 -6.75 24.22 13.72
C SER A 34 -7.21 22.75 13.66
N GLU A 35 -7.66 22.28 14.83
CA GLU A 35 -8.43 21.08 15.11
C GLU A 35 -9.88 21.20 14.58
N ALA A 36 -10.04 21.55 13.29
CA ALA A 36 -11.34 21.72 12.64
C ALA A 36 -11.64 20.73 11.50
N ASP A 37 -10.74 19.78 11.20
CA ASP A 37 -10.92 18.79 10.12
C ASP A 37 -11.25 17.36 10.62
N ILE A 38 -11.62 17.21 11.90
CA ILE A 38 -12.14 15.93 12.46
C ILE A 38 -13.68 15.94 12.61
N HIS A 39 -14.34 17.06 12.32
CA HIS A 39 -15.80 17.17 12.21
C HIS A 39 -16.22 17.70 10.84
N VAL A 40 -15.96 16.94 9.79
CA VAL A 40 -16.68 17.04 8.49
C VAL A 40 -17.14 15.65 8.05
N PHE A 41 -17.70 14.88 9.00
CA PHE A 41 -18.30 13.56 8.73
C PHE A 41 -19.81 13.47 9.01
N GLU A 42 -20.47 14.55 9.40
CA GLU A 42 -21.93 14.61 9.52
C GLU A 42 -22.45 15.99 9.10
N SER A 43 -22.83 16.17 7.83
CA SER A 43 -23.78 17.22 7.35
C SER A 43 -23.68 17.39 5.82
N LEU A 44 -24.11 16.39 5.05
CA LEU A 44 -24.58 16.58 3.67
C LEU A 44 -25.70 15.59 3.39
N ALA A 45 -26.84 15.80 4.05
CA ALA A 45 -28.11 15.26 3.59
C ALA A 45 -28.93 16.44 3.07
N HIS A 46 -29.69 16.21 2.00
CA HIS A 46 -30.64 17.11 1.31
C HIS A 46 -30.09 17.84 0.07
N VAL A 47 -29.83 17.07 -0.98
CA VAL A 47 -30.15 17.50 -2.35
C VAL A 47 -31.10 16.46 -2.93
N GLY A 48 -32.31 16.89 -3.30
CA GLY A 48 -33.38 16.03 -3.79
C GLY A 48 -32.98 15.32 -5.08
N VAL A 49 -32.91 13.99 -5.03
CA VAL A 49 -32.73 13.12 -6.19
C VAL A 49 -34.11 12.64 -6.65
N PRO A 50 -34.41 12.61 -7.96
CA PRO A 50 -35.68 12.08 -8.46
C PRO A 50 -35.86 10.63 -8.03
N GLN A 51 -37.05 10.31 -7.54
CA GLN A 51 -37.42 9.02 -6.98
C GLN A 51 -37.42 7.94 -8.08
N VAL A 52 -36.31 7.22 -8.22
CA VAL A 52 -36.23 5.99 -9.00
C VAL A 52 -36.85 4.87 -8.16
N ALA A 53 -37.76 4.11 -8.75
CA ALA A 53 -38.51 3.04 -8.09
C ALA A 53 -37.59 2.12 -7.26
N ALA A 54 -37.94 1.95 -5.97
CA ALA A 54 -37.19 1.12 -5.04
C ALA A 54 -37.24 -0.37 -5.46
N PRO A 55 -36.13 -1.12 -5.35
CA PRO A 55 -36.18 -2.56 -5.51
C PRO A 55 -37.01 -3.16 -4.38
N THR A 56 -38.00 -3.96 -4.77
CA THR A 56 -38.91 -4.74 -3.91
C THR A 56 -38.17 -5.92 -3.29
N ALA A 57 -37.49 -5.69 -2.16
CA ALA A 57 -37.10 -6.60 -1.05
C ALA A 57 -35.77 -6.16 -0.45
N SER A 58 -35.70 -6.04 0.88
CA SER A 58 -34.43 -5.86 1.59
C SER A 58 -33.50 -7.04 1.31
N PRO A 59 -32.21 -6.83 1.01
CA PRO A 59 -31.29 -7.92 0.71
C PRO A 59 -31.18 -8.87 1.91
N LYS A 60 -31.12 -10.18 1.64
CA LYS A 60 -30.89 -11.20 2.69
C LYS A 60 -29.55 -10.92 3.35
N MET A 61 -29.51 -10.92 4.68
CA MET A 61 -28.29 -10.76 5.46
C MET A 61 -27.79 -12.14 5.89
N VAL A 62 -26.49 -12.38 5.72
CA VAL A 62 -25.81 -13.60 6.15
C VAL A 62 -24.75 -13.19 7.15
N ASN A 63 -24.99 -13.41 8.44
CA ASN A 63 -24.04 -13.05 9.50
C ASN A 63 -23.09 -14.21 9.77
N VAL A 64 -21.79 -13.95 9.86
CA VAL A 64 -20.78 -14.98 10.21
C VAL A 64 -21.07 -15.69 11.54
N ASP A 65 -21.72 -15.01 12.49
CA ASP A 65 -22.14 -15.57 13.78
C ASP A 65 -23.13 -16.74 13.61
N ASP A 66 -24.06 -16.65 12.64
CA ASP A 66 -25.06 -17.68 12.36
C ASP A 66 -24.42 -18.99 11.85
N PHE A 67 -23.15 -18.92 11.44
CA PHE A 67 -22.35 -20.05 10.95
C PHE A 67 -21.32 -20.53 11.97
N GLY A 68 -21.39 -20.03 13.21
CA GLY A 68 -20.60 -20.47 14.35
C GLY A 68 -19.33 -19.67 14.58
N ALA A 69 -19.17 -18.50 13.95
CA ALA A 69 -18.09 -17.59 14.30
C ALA A 69 -18.35 -17.01 15.70
N ARG A 70 -17.33 -17.00 16.56
CA ARG A 70 -17.46 -16.62 17.98
C ARG A 70 -16.76 -15.30 18.27
N GLY A 71 -15.59 -15.09 17.67
CA GLY A 71 -14.73 -13.95 17.99
C GLY A 71 -14.22 -13.96 19.44
N ASP A 72 -14.08 -15.16 20.04
CA ASP A 72 -13.64 -15.40 21.41
C ASP A 72 -12.15 -15.76 21.52
N GLY A 73 -11.40 -15.61 20.42
CA GLY A 73 -9.99 -16.00 20.32
C GLY A 73 -9.76 -17.37 19.66
N THR A 74 -10.83 -18.15 19.44
CA THR A 74 -10.76 -19.43 18.71
C THR A 74 -10.80 -19.24 17.19
N ASP A 75 -10.52 -20.30 16.44
CA ASP A 75 -10.45 -20.28 14.97
C ASP A 75 -11.84 -20.21 14.32
N ASP A 76 -12.16 -19.07 13.70
CA ASP A 76 -13.43 -18.77 13.03
C ASP A 76 -13.45 -19.13 11.53
N THR A 77 -12.36 -19.70 11.00
CA THR A 77 -12.16 -19.88 9.55
C THR A 77 -13.28 -20.67 8.87
N GLU A 78 -13.74 -21.76 9.49
CA GLU A 78 -14.80 -22.60 8.91
C GLU A 78 -16.16 -21.91 8.92
N ALA A 79 -16.44 -21.05 9.90
CA ALA A 79 -17.65 -20.25 9.92
C ALA A 79 -17.65 -19.22 8.77
N PHE A 80 -16.52 -18.55 8.53
CA PHE A 80 -16.34 -17.63 7.40
C PHE A 80 -16.52 -18.33 6.06
N LYS A 81 -15.97 -19.54 5.86
CA LYS A 81 -16.16 -20.32 4.63
C LYS A 81 -17.63 -20.65 4.37
N LYS A 82 -18.35 -21.10 5.40
CA LYS A 82 -19.77 -21.47 5.28
C LYS A 82 -20.65 -20.25 5.00
N ALA A 83 -20.44 -19.16 5.74
CA ALA A 83 -21.15 -17.91 5.54
C ALA A 83 -20.89 -17.31 4.15
N TRP A 84 -19.63 -17.32 3.69
CA TRP A 84 -19.29 -16.92 2.33
C TRP A 84 -20.03 -17.76 1.29
N LYS A 85 -19.99 -19.10 1.40
CA LYS A 85 -20.66 -19.98 0.44
C LYS A 85 -22.17 -19.72 0.35
N GLU A 86 -22.84 -19.53 1.49
CA GLU A 86 -24.25 -19.17 1.53
C GLU A 86 -24.51 -17.80 0.88
N ALA A 87 -23.75 -16.78 1.28
CA ALA A 87 -23.95 -15.42 0.81
C ALA A 87 -23.54 -15.21 -0.66
N CYS A 88 -22.58 -15.99 -1.15
CA CYS A 88 -22.12 -15.97 -2.54
C CYS A 88 -23.17 -16.62 -3.47
N SER A 89 -23.86 -17.67 -2.99
CA SER A 89 -24.87 -18.43 -3.74
C SER A 89 -26.30 -17.91 -3.62
N SER A 90 -26.60 -17.08 -2.62
CA SER A 90 -27.86 -16.36 -2.49
C SER A 90 -27.62 -14.86 -2.74
N ARG A 91 -28.51 -14.11 -3.39
CA ARG A 91 -28.32 -12.66 -3.59
C ARG A 91 -28.40 -11.92 -2.22
N ALA A 92 -27.30 -11.96 -1.47
CA ALA A 92 -27.23 -11.62 -0.07
C ALA A 92 -26.02 -10.72 0.24
N VAL A 93 -26.05 -10.11 1.43
CA VAL A 93 -24.93 -9.37 2.00
C VAL A 93 -24.30 -10.23 3.09
N LEU A 94 -23.01 -10.55 2.96
CA LEU A 94 -22.22 -11.16 4.02
C LEU A 94 -21.86 -10.10 5.07
N VAL A 95 -22.05 -10.39 6.36
CA VAL A 95 -21.84 -9.43 7.45
C VAL A 95 -20.86 -10.00 8.46
N VAL A 96 -19.80 -9.22 8.73
CA VAL A 96 -18.93 -9.37 9.89
C VAL A 96 -19.31 -8.29 10.90
N PRO A 97 -20.02 -8.62 11.99
CA PRO A 97 -20.65 -7.65 12.86
C PRO A 97 -19.62 -6.86 13.69
N ALA A 98 -20.04 -5.68 14.16
CA ALA A 98 -19.23 -4.79 14.97
C ALA A 98 -18.86 -5.41 16.33
N ASN A 99 -17.88 -4.78 17.02
CA ASN A 99 -17.50 -5.10 18.41
C ASN A 99 -16.96 -6.52 18.65
N LYS A 100 -16.56 -7.24 17.60
CA LYS A 100 -15.95 -8.57 17.69
C LYS A 100 -14.64 -8.65 16.92
N VAL A 101 -13.76 -9.56 17.37
CA VAL A 101 -12.47 -9.85 16.74
C VAL A 101 -12.42 -11.33 16.35
N TYR A 102 -12.61 -11.60 15.06
CA TYR A 102 -12.63 -12.95 14.51
C TYR A 102 -11.24 -13.40 14.11
N HIS A 103 -10.81 -14.57 14.59
CA HIS A 103 -9.48 -15.10 14.23
C HIS A 103 -9.61 -16.04 13.05
N VAL A 104 -9.04 -15.62 11.92
CA VAL A 104 -9.16 -16.33 10.65
C VAL A 104 -7.78 -16.76 10.18
N LYS A 105 -7.59 -18.07 9.96
CA LYS A 105 -6.41 -18.66 9.31
C LYS A 105 -6.44 -18.36 7.80
N PRO A 106 -5.38 -18.68 7.04
CA PRO A 106 -5.38 -18.53 5.59
C PRO A 106 -6.64 -19.13 4.95
N ILE A 107 -7.32 -18.29 4.18
CA ILE A 107 -8.61 -18.60 3.58
C ILE A 107 -8.68 -18.03 2.16
N ASN A 108 -9.27 -18.82 1.27
CA ASN A 108 -9.62 -18.41 -0.07
C ASN A 108 -11.15 -18.38 -0.19
N LEU A 109 -11.67 -17.21 -0.51
CA LEU A 109 -13.07 -16.87 -0.69
C LEU A 109 -13.33 -16.72 -2.18
N SER A 110 -13.55 -17.87 -2.83
CA SER A 110 -13.64 -17.95 -4.29
C SER A 110 -15.07 -17.81 -4.81
N GLY A 111 -15.19 -17.31 -6.04
CA GLY A 111 -16.42 -17.32 -6.83
C GLY A 111 -16.62 -18.63 -7.63
N PRO A 112 -17.55 -18.63 -8.61
CA PRO A 112 -18.41 -17.49 -8.98
C PRO A 112 -19.48 -17.21 -7.93
N CYS A 113 -19.75 -15.92 -7.69
CA CYS A 113 -20.85 -15.47 -6.85
C CYS A 113 -21.96 -14.84 -7.70
N ASN A 114 -23.13 -14.66 -7.10
CA ASN A 114 -24.19 -13.86 -7.71
C ASN A 114 -23.70 -12.43 -8.00
N PRO A 115 -24.24 -11.78 -9.06
CA PRO A 115 -23.95 -10.37 -9.33
C PRO A 115 -24.29 -9.47 -8.14
N ASP A 116 -23.54 -8.38 -8.00
CA ASP A 116 -23.67 -7.37 -6.94
C ASP A 116 -23.48 -7.93 -5.52
N PHE A 117 -22.69 -9.01 -5.40
CA PHE A 117 -22.37 -9.59 -4.10
C PHE A 117 -21.63 -8.58 -3.22
N LYS A 118 -22.07 -8.46 -1.97
CA LYS A 118 -21.53 -7.50 -1.01
C LYS A 118 -21.08 -8.20 0.27
N MET A 119 -19.89 -7.85 0.73
CA MET A 119 -19.39 -8.15 2.07
C MET A 119 -19.27 -6.85 2.86
N THR A 120 -19.83 -6.83 4.05
CA THR A 120 -19.75 -5.72 5.01
C THR A 120 -18.97 -6.15 6.24
N ILE A 121 -17.87 -5.46 6.51
CA ILE A 121 -16.99 -5.69 7.63
C ILE A 121 -17.14 -4.53 8.59
N HIS A 122 -17.86 -4.73 9.68
CA HIS A 122 -17.99 -3.78 10.78
C HIS A 122 -17.06 -4.12 11.95
N GLY A 123 -16.79 -5.41 12.16
CA GLY A 123 -15.88 -5.91 13.19
C GLY A 123 -14.42 -5.93 12.77
N THR A 124 -13.63 -6.74 13.45
CA THR A 124 -12.22 -7.00 13.10
C THR A 124 -12.06 -8.44 12.63
N ILE A 125 -11.42 -8.62 11.47
CA ILE A 125 -10.87 -9.91 11.03
C ILE A 125 -9.38 -9.88 11.34
N LYS A 126 -8.87 -10.85 12.10
CA LYS A 126 -7.49 -10.88 12.59
C LYS A 126 -6.77 -12.17 12.19
N ALA A 127 -5.54 -12.03 11.71
CA ALA A 127 -4.77 -13.15 11.21
C ALA A 127 -4.23 -14.04 12.34
N SER A 128 -4.18 -15.35 12.10
CA SER A 128 -3.41 -16.27 12.94
C SER A 128 -1.94 -15.85 12.96
N ILE A 129 -1.28 -15.89 14.13
CA ILE A 129 0.15 -15.62 14.32
C ILE A 129 1.08 -16.80 14.02
N ASN A 130 0.52 -17.99 13.80
CA ASN A 130 1.30 -19.23 13.69
C ASN A 130 1.74 -19.46 12.24
N PRO A 131 3.04 -19.38 11.90
CA PRO A 131 3.49 -19.55 10.51
C PRO A 131 3.17 -20.93 9.92
N SER A 132 2.96 -21.95 10.76
CA SER A 132 2.55 -23.29 10.33
C SER A 132 1.17 -23.29 9.64
N ASP A 133 0.28 -22.37 10.00
CA ASP A 133 -1.05 -22.26 9.39
C ASP A 133 -0.96 -21.84 7.91
N TYR A 134 0.15 -21.20 7.52
CA TYR A 134 0.44 -20.69 6.18
C TYR A 134 1.29 -21.66 5.34
N LYS A 135 1.52 -22.90 5.80
CA LYS A 135 2.38 -23.85 5.10
C LYS A 135 1.91 -24.15 3.67
N LYS A 136 0.59 -24.15 3.44
CA LYS A 136 -0.01 -24.43 2.11
C LYS A 136 0.13 -23.25 1.16
N ASP A 137 -0.04 -22.04 1.67
CA ASP A 137 0.16 -20.81 0.92
C ASP A 137 0.92 -19.79 1.80
N PRO A 138 2.26 -19.75 1.67
CA PRO A 138 3.10 -18.88 2.50
C PRO A 138 3.04 -17.41 2.06
N ARG A 139 2.30 -17.09 0.99
CA ARG A 139 2.27 -15.76 0.35
C ARG A 139 0.95 -15.03 0.55
N HIS A 140 -0.11 -15.70 1.01
CA HIS A 140 -1.42 -15.07 1.16
C HIS A 140 -2.12 -15.44 2.46
N TRP A 141 -2.95 -14.51 2.95
CA TRP A 141 -3.83 -14.73 4.10
C TRP A 141 -5.31 -14.72 3.70
N LEU A 142 -5.89 -13.55 3.40
CA LEU A 142 -7.28 -13.41 2.97
C LEU A 142 -7.32 -13.19 1.45
N VAL A 143 -7.74 -14.21 0.71
CA VAL A 143 -7.83 -14.16 -0.75
C VAL A 143 -9.29 -14.12 -1.18
N PHE A 144 -9.62 -13.19 -2.08
CA PHE A 144 -10.86 -13.18 -2.86
C PHE A 144 -10.50 -13.52 -4.29
N GLU A 145 -11.04 -14.61 -4.82
CA GLU A 145 -10.59 -15.17 -6.10
C GLU A 145 -11.74 -15.38 -7.07
N ASP A 146 -11.57 -14.94 -8.32
CA ASP A 146 -12.53 -15.17 -9.42
C ASP A 146 -13.96 -14.68 -9.10
N VAL A 147 -14.08 -13.54 -8.42
CA VAL A 147 -15.37 -12.93 -8.05
C VAL A 147 -15.71 -11.75 -8.96
N HIS A 148 -16.93 -11.74 -9.51
CA HIS A 148 -17.43 -10.67 -10.36
C HIS A 148 -18.41 -9.76 -9.62
N SER A 149 -18.26 -8.44 -9.78
CA SER A 149 -19.11 -7.39 -9.17
C SER A 149 -19.16 -7.44 -7.64
N LEU A 150 -18.02 -7.71 -6.99
CA LEU A 150 -17.88 -7.72 -5.54
C LEU A 150 -17.75 -6.31 -4.97
N ALA A 151 -18.44 -6.03 -3.87
CA ALA A 151 -18.21 -4.87 -3.01
C ALA A 151 -17.80 -5.30 -1.59
N VAL A 152 -16.66 -4.81 -1.09
CA VAL A 152 -16.22 -4.99 0.29
C VAL A 152 -16.09 -3.63 0.98
N ASP A 153 -16.83 -3.42 2.06
CA ASP A 153 -16.91 -2.14 2.78
C ASP A 153 -17.28 -2.37 4.25
N GLY A 154 -17.49 -1.33 5.08
CA GLY A 154 -18.20 -1.45 6.36
C GLY A 154 -17.58 -0.72 7.56
N GLY A 155 -16.46 -0.02 7.39
CA GLY A 155 -15.79 0.74 8.45
C GLY A 155 -14.93 -0.08 9.41
N GLY A 156 -14.98 -1.41 9.30
CA GLY A 156 -14.25 -2.35 10.16
C GLY A 156 -12.77 -2.50 9.82
N THR A 157 -12.13 -3.45 10.51
CA THR A 157 -10.67 -3.64 10.47
C THR A 157 -10.28 -5.01 9.94
N ILE A 158 -9.26 -5.05 9.08
CA ILE A 158 -8.50 -6.25 8.73
C ILE A 158 -7.11 -6.09 9.36
N ASP A 159 -6.79 -6.95 10.33
CA ASP A 159 -5.55 -6.94 11.10
C ASP A 159 -4.66 -8.12 10.69
N GLY A 160 -3.59 -7.83 9.94
CA GLY A 160 -2.63 -8.83 9.48
C GLY A 160 -1.76 -9.42 10.59
N ASN A 161 -1.77 -8.85 11.80
CA ASN A 161 -1.06 -9.39 12.96
C ASN A 161 0.45 -9.65 12.69
N GLY A 162 1.08 -8.77 11.90
CA GLY A 162 2.33 -9.01 11.17
C GLY A 162 3.62 -9.12 11.99
N ARG A 163 3.60 -8.82 13.29
CA ARG A 163 4.80 -8.73 14.14
C ARG A 163 5.70 -9.96 14.08
N VAL A 164 5.12 -11.16 14.10
CA VAL A 164 5.88 -12.43 14.05
C VAL A 164 6.67 -12.59 12.75
N TRP A 165 6.16 -12.06 11.64
CA TRP A 165 6.85 -12.09 10.35
C TRP A 165 7.97 -11.07 10.29
N TRP A 166 7.73 -9.87 10.81
CA TRP A 166 8.73 -8.79 10.82
C TRP A 166 9.98 -9.19 11.63
N GLN A 167 9.78 -9.79 12.82
CA GLN A 167 10.88 -10.30 13.65
C GLN A 167 11.72 -11.38 12.96
N LYS A 168 11.14 -12.10 12.00
CA LYS A 168 11.79 -13.16 11.23
C LYS A 168 12.34 -12.68 9.88
N SER A 169 12.24 -11.38 9.58
CA SER A 169 12.64 -10.82 8.29
C SER A 169 14.14 -10.55 8.23
N CYS A 170 14.76 -10.92 7.11
CA CYS A 170 16.15 -10.58 6.82
C CYS A 170 16.40 -9.06 6.70
N LYS A 171 15.33 -8.26 6.53
CA LYS A 171 15.42 -6.80 6.49
C LYS A 171 15.61 -6.18 7.87
N ILE A 172 15.20 -6.89 8.91
CA ILE A 172 15.41 -6.51 10.32
C ILE A 172 16.69 -7.15 10.85
N ASN A 173 16.92 -8.43 10.57
CA ASN A 173 18.15 -9.13 10.94
C ASN A 173 18.79 -9.79 9.72
N GLU A 174 19.89 -9.24 9.22
CA GLU A 174 20.56 -9.73 7.99
C GLU A 174 21.12 -11.15 8.09
N HIS A 175 21.20 -11.74 9.29
CA HIS A 175 21.60 -13.14 9.48
C HIS A 175 20.46 -14.13 9.25
N LEU A 176 19.21 -13.66 9.15
CA LEU A 176 18.06 -14.49 8.84
C LEU A 176 17.92 -14.71 7.32
N PRO A 177 17.39 -15.87 6.88
CA PRO A 177 17.10 -16.09 5.48
C PRO A 177 16.04 -15.09 4.98
N CYS A 178 16.25 -14.50 3.82
CA CYS A 178 15.24 -13.65 3.17
C CYS A 178 14.07 -14.51 2.68
N ARG A 179 13.02 -14.56 3.50
CA ARG A 179 11.77 -15.25 3.18
C ARG A 179 10.66 -14.23 3.00
N GLY A 180 9.76 -14.50 2.07
CA GLY A 180 8.53 -13.75 1.96
C GLY A 180 7.57 -14.03 3.13
N ALA A 181 6.67 -13.09 3.40
CA ALA A 181 5.57 -13.24 4.35
C ALA A 181 4.20 -13.04 3.64
N PRO A 182 3.08 -13.50 4.22
CA PRO A 182 1.77 -13.37 3.60
C PRO A 182 1.39 -11.93 3.26
N THR A 183 0.69 -11.73 2.16
CA THR A 183 -0.11 -10.53 1.89
C THR A 183 -1.39 -10.63 2.70
N ALA A 184 -1.78 -9.54 3.36
CA ALA A 184 -2.94 -9.55 4.24
C ALA A 184 -4.24 -9.76 3.44
N VAL A 185 -4.46 -8.95 2.40
CA VAL A 185 -5.63 -9.06 1.51
C VAL A 185 -5.20 -9.10 0.06
N THR A 186 -5.66 -10.11 -0.68
CA THR A 186 -5.47 -10.21 -2.13
C THR A 186 -6.80 -10.38 -2.82
N PHE A 187 -7.08 -9.50 -3.77
CA PHE A 187 -8.12 -9.72 -4.78
C PHE A 187 -7.42 -10.23 -6.05
N ASP A 188 -7.81 -11.43 -6.48
CA ASP A 188 -7.21 -12.14 -7.60
C ASP A 188 -8.26 -12.42 -8.67
N ARG A 189 -8.00 -11.97 -9.91
CA ARG A 189 -8.91 -12.15 -11.05
C ARG A 189 -10.35 -11.70 -10.79
N CYS A 190 -10.52 -10.69 -9.94
CA CYS A 190 -11.82 -10.09 -9.65
C CYS A 190 -12.14 -8.98 -10.64
N ASN A 191 -13.39 -8.92 -11.10
CA ASN A 191 -13.85 -7.92 -12.08
C ASN A 191 -14.96 -7.05 -11.50
N ARG A 192 -14.99 -5.75 -11.85
CA ARG A 192 -15.94 -4.76 -11.31
C ARG A 192 -15.92 -4.72 -9.79
N LEU A 193 -14.73 -4.63 -9.23
CA LEU A 193 -14.48 -4.70 -7.80
C LEU A 193 -14.57 -3.32 -7.15
N ARG A 194 -15.25 -3.25 -5.99
CA ARG A 194 -15.25 -2.07 -5.12
C ARG A 194 -14.74 -2.45 -3.73
N VAL A 195 -13.73 -1.72 -3.24
CA VAL A 195 -13.20 -1.85 -1.89
C VAL A 195 -13.24 -0.47 -1.24
N GLY A 196 -14.06 -0.30 -0.20
CA GLY A 196 -14.38 1.00 0.39
C GLY A 196 -14.21 0.99 1.91
N SER A 197 -13.94 2.13 2.52
CA SER A 197 -14.12 2.37 3.97
C SER A 197 -13.65 1.23 4.89
N LEU A 198 -12.39 0.81 4.74
CA LEU A 198 -11.77 -0.21 5.59
C LEU A 198 -10.49 0.31 6.22
N ARG A 199 -10.21 -0.18 7.43
CA ARG A 199 -8.89 -0.08 8.04
C ARG A 199 -8.14 -1.39 7.81
N ILE A 200 -7.00 -1.33 7.11
CA ILE A 200 -6.12 -2.49 6.91
C ILE A 200 -4.83 -2.20 7.66
N LYS A 201 -4.53 -2.97 8.70
CA LYS A 201 -3.38 -2.69 9.56
C LYS A 201 -2.46 -3.88 9.73
N ASP A 202 -1.20 -3.56 10.05
CA ASP A 202 -0.20 -4.49 10.56
C ASP A 202 -0.04 -5.73 9.65
N ALA A 203 0.00 -5.52 8.33
CA ALA A 203 0.16 -6.61 7.39
C ALA A 203 1.48 -7.38 7.59
N GLN A 204 1.43 -8.70 7.39
CA GLN A 204 2.60 -9.56 7.53
C GLN A 204 3.70 -9.20 6.52
N GLN A 205 3.28 -8.88 5.29
CA GLN A 205 4.07 -8.21 4.24
C GLN A 205 3.19 -7.12 3.61
N MET A 206 2.59 -7.32 2.44
CA MET A 206 1.77 -6.30 1.78
C MET A 206 0.36 -6.24 2.37
N HIS A 207 -0.24 -5.04 2.45
CA HIS A 207 -1.58 -4.87 3.01
C HIS A 207 -2.68 -5.28 2.03
N LEU A 208 -2.68 -4.67 0.84
CA LEU A 208 -3.73 -4.88 -0.16
C LEU A 208 -3.13 -5.08 -1.55
N THR A 209 -3.43 -6.20 -2.18
CA THR A 209 -3.02 -6.50 -3.56
C THR A 209 -4.23 -6.66 -4.46
N PHE A 210 -4.21 -5.96 -5.61
CA PHE A 210 -5.05 -6.25 -6.77
C PHE A 210 -4.19 -6.96 -7.81
N ARG A 211 -4.51 -8.22 -8.08
CA ARG A 211 -3.82 -9.06 -9.05
C ARG A 211 -4.77 -9.47 -10.15
N ASP A 212 -4.39 -9.20 -11.39
CA ASP A 212 -5.10 -9.62 -12.60
C ASP A 212 -6.61 -9.24 -12.61
N CYS A 213 -6.95 -8.12 -11.96
CA CYS A 213 -8.31 -7.62 -11.85
C CYS A 213 -8.66 -6.64 -12.99
N VAL A 214 -9.95 -6.39 -13.21
CA VAL A 214 -10.44 -5.37 -14.16
C VAL A 214 -11.55 -4.54 -13.52
N ASP A 215 -11.52 -3.22 -13.76
CA ASP A 215 -12.48 -2.26 -13.24
C ASP A 215 -12.50 -2.25 -11.70
N VAL A 216 -11.43 -1.73 -11.10
CA VAL A 216 -11.23 -1.69 -9.65
C VAL A 216 -11.43 -0.27 -9.12
N VAL A 217 -12.25 -0.13 -8.08
CA VAL A 217 -12.36 1.11 -7.30
C VAL A 217 -12.00 0.83 -5.84
N ALA A 218 -10.92 1.42 -5.37
CA ALA A 218 -10.49 1.42 -3.98
C ALA A 218 -10.63 2.83 -3.40
N SER A 219 -11.39 3.02 -2.33
CA SER A 219 -11.63 4.35 -1.78
C SER A 219 -11.77 4.38 -0.26
N HIS A 220 -11.47 5.52 0.37
CA HIS A 220 -11.66 5.72 1.82
C HIS A 220 -10.93 4.67 2.68
N LEU A 221 -9.75 4.23 2.24
CA LEU A 221 -8.96 3.23 2.95
C LEU A 221 -8.02 3.89 3.95
N MET A 222 -7.88 3.28 5.12
CA MET A 222 -6.85 3.60 6.09
C MET A 222 -5.89 2.42 6.21
N VAL A 223 -4.72 2.54 5.59
CA VAL A 223 -3.69 1.50 5.58
C VAL A 223 -2.54 1.91 6.48
N ILE A 224 -2.26 1.14 7.53
CA ILE A 224 -1.28 1.53 8.54
C ILE A 224 -0.42 0.38 9.06
N ALA A 225 0.87 0.64 9.24
CA ALA A 225 1.79 -0.26 9.94
C ALA A 225 2.76 0.54 10.83
N PRO A 226 3.29 -0.06 11.92
CA PRO A 226 4.25 0.58 12.79
C PRO A 226 5.58 0.85 12.09
N LYS A 227 6.46 1.61 12.75
CA LYS A 227 7.78 1.94 12.23
C LYS A 227 8.50 0.73 11.70
N GLU A 228 8.74 -0.27 12.54
CA GLU A 228 9.68 -1.37 12.32
C GLU A 228 9.17 -2.45 11.36
N SER A 229 8.07 -2.23 10.63
CA SER A 229 7.51 -3.23 9.73
C SER A 229 8.24 -3.23 8.37
N PRO A 230 8.94 -4.31 7.98
CA PRO A 230 9.60 -4.41 6.69
C PRO A 230 8.64 -4.86 5.58
N ASN A 231 8.82 -4.31 4.38
CA ASN A 231 8.11 -4.74 3.15
C ASN A 231 6.59 -4.67 3.24
N THR A 232 6.10 -3.67 3.96
CA THR A 232 4.70 -3.40 4.19
C THR A 232 4.07 -2.50 3.14
N ASP A 233 4.11 -2.89 1.85
CA ASP A 233 3.44 -2.14 0.79
C ASP A 233 1.97 -1.87 1.17
N GLY A 234 1.48 -0.67 0.87
CA GLY A 234 0.11 -0.26 1.17
C GLY A 234 -0.85 -0.88 0.16
N ILE A 235 -0.85 -0.36 -1.06
CA ILE A 235 -1.67 -0.89 -2.17
C ILE A 235 -0.77 -1.31 -3.32
N HIS A 236 -0.79 -2.60 -3.65
CA HIS A 236 -0.03 -3.19 -4.74
C HIS A 236 -0.95 -3.52 -5.92
N VAL A 237 -0.59 -3.06 -7.12
CA VAL A 237 -1.36 -3.23 -8.36
C VAL A 237 -0.51 -3.99 -9.38
N SER A 238 -0.92 -5.20 -9.72
CA SER A 238 -0.23 -6.10 -10.67
C SER A 238 -1.21 -6.66 -11.69
N GLY A 239 -0.86 -6.65 -12.98
CA GLY A 239 -1.68 -7.22 -14.06
C GLY A 239 -3.08 -6.61 -14.19
N THR A 240 -3.35 -5.50 -13.52
CA THR A 240 -4.70 -5.00 -13.29
C THR A 240 -5.02 -3.80 -14.17
N GLN A 241 -6.25 -3.75 -14.70
CA GLN A 241 -6.68 -2.75 -15.67
C GLN A 241 -7.85 -1.91 -15.14
N ASN A 242 -7.88 -0.62 -15.52
CA ASN A 242 -8.92 0.34 -15.15
C ASN A 242 -9.07 0.46 -13.63
N VAL A 243 -8.06 1.04 -12.98
CA VAL A 243 -7.96 1.14 -11.52
C VAL A 243 -8.17 2.58 -11.09
N LYS A 244 -8.98 2.77 -10.04
CA LYS A 244 -9.12 4.04 -9.33
C LYS A 244 -8.85 3.82 -7.84
N ILE A 245 -7.81 4.46 -7.32
CA ILE A 245 -7.48 4.49 -5.89
C ILE A 245 -7.66 5.93 -5.42
N MET A 246 -8.56 6.17 -4.47
CA MET A 246 -8.88 7.55 -4.06
C MET A 246 -9.15 7.75 -2.58
N ASN A 247 -9.05 9.00 -2.10
CA ASN A 247 -9.46 9.45 -0.77
C ASN A 247 -8.93 8.56 0.37
N SER A 248 -7.65 8.20 0.34
CA SER A 248 -7.09 7.20 1.26
C SER A 248 -5.84 7.70 1.98
N VAL A 249 -5.63 7.19 3.19
CA VAL A 249 -4.47 7.49 4.04
C VAL A 249 -3.64 6.22 4.18
N ILE A 250 -2.37 6.29 3.77
CA ILE A 250 -1.49 5.14 3.71
C ILE A 250 -0.17 5.46 4.41
N ARG A 251 0.11 4.74 5.50
CA ARG A 251 1.29 4.90 6.36
C ARG A 251 1.93 3.55 6.57
N THR A 252 2.94 3.23 5.77
CA THR A 252 3.49 1.87 5.71
C THR A 252 4.69 1.64 6.63
N GLY A 253 5.14 2.66 7.35
CA GLY A 253 6.16 2.57 8.40
C GLY A 253 6.84 3.92 8.62
N PHE A 254 7.12 4.29 9.87
CA PHE A 254 7.67 5.59 10.29
C PHE A 254 9.20 5.59 10.52
N SER A 255 10.03 6.02 9.55
CA SER A 255 11.45 6.26 9.86
C SER A 255 11.68 7.68 10.39
N SER A 256 12.28 7.80 11.58
CA SER A 256 12.96 9.02 12.03
C SER A 256 14.48 8.87 11.79
N TRP A 257 15.08 9.97 11.32
CA TRP A 257 16.43 10.31 10.84
C TRP A 257 17.68 9.45 11.16
N LYS A 258 17.66 8.42 12.01
CA LYS A 258 18.88 7.68 12.40
C LYS A 258 18.88 6.16 12.15
N ALA A 259 17.76 5.60 11.66
CA ALA A 259 17.68 4.19 11.26
C ALA A 259 16.95 4.07 9.91
N MET A 260 17.72 4.12 8.83
CA MET A 260 17.26 3.84 7.48
C MET A 260 16.99 2.34 7.37
N LYS A 261 15.76 1.90 7.67
CA LYS A 261 15.14 0.62 7.28
C LYS A 261 13.83 0.47 8.06
N SER A 262 12.69 0.87 7.47
CA SER A 262 11.38 0.21 7.68
C SER A 262 10.20 1.00 7.08
N GLY A 263 9.18 0.26 6.65
CA GLY A 263 8.12 0.65 5.71
C GLY A 263 8.42 0.33 4.25
N ASP A 264 7.38 0.27 3.40
CA ASP A 264 7.53 0.09 1.94
C ASP A 264 6.58 0.99 1.14
N ASP A 265 6.36 0.71 -0.15
CA ASP A 265 5.65 1.59 -1.07
C ASP A 265 4.22 1.92 -0.57
N CYS A 266 3.82 3.18 -0.63
CA CYS A 266 2.45 3.62 -0.35
C CYS A 266 1.49 3.01 -1.37
N VAL A 267 1.81 3.22 -2.65
CA VAL A 267 1.16 2.55 -3.79
C VAL A 267 2.26 2.05 -4.71
N SER A 268 2.23 0.77 -5.07
CA SER A 268 3.16 0.16 -6.04
C SER A 268 2.39 -0.36 -7.26
N ILE A 269 2.78 0.09 -8.45
CA ILE A 269 2.17 -0.26 -9.74
C ILE A 269 3.20 -1.03 -10.56
N VAL A 270 2.93 -2.30 -10.84
CA VAL A 270 3.90 -3.19 -11.48
C VAL A 270 3.37 -3.79 -12.77
N ASN A 271 4.14 -4.71 -13.35
CA ASN A 271 3.93 -5.31 -14.67
C ASN A 271 2.46 -5.66 -14.97
N GLY A 272 2.05 -5.44 -16.21
CA GLY A 272 0.73 -5.76 -16.74
C GLY A 272 -0.34 -4.75 -16.37
N SER A 273 -0.03 -3.73 -15.56
CA SER A 273 -1.00 -2.73 -15.11
C SER A 273 -1.20 -1.61 -16.13
N ARG A 274 -2.46 -1.24 -16.38
CA ARG A 274 -2.81 -0.19 -17.34
C ARG A 274 -4.04 0.62 -16.91
N ASN A 275 -4.06 1.91 -17.25
CA ASN A 275 -5.15 2.84 -16.92
C ASN A 275 -5.37 2.93 -15.40
N VAL A 276 -4.32 3.33 -14.68
CA VAL A 276 -4.33 3.43 -13.21
C VAL A 276 -4.41 4.89 -12.80
N GLN A 277 -5.40 5.23 -11.99
CA GLN A 277 -5.60 6.57 -11.42
C GLN A 277 -5.47 6.50 -9.91
N VAL A 278 -4.59 7.33 -9.35
CA VAL A 278 -4.37 7.48 -7.91
C VAL A 278 -4.64 8.95 -7.57
N THR A 279 -5.71 9.24 -6.85
CA THR A 279 -6.16 10.62 -6.61
C THR A 279 -6.46 10.90 -5.14
N ASP A 280 -6.12 12.08 -4.63
CA ASP A 280 -6.49 12.47 -3.25
C ASP A 280 -5.95 11.48 -2.19
N ILE A 281 -4.64 11.22 -2.24
CA ILE A 281 -3.95 10.28 -1.34
C ILE A 281 -3.01 11.02 -0.40
N ILE A 282 -3.06 10.64 0.88
CA ILE A 282 -2.06 11.02 1.87
C ILE A 282 -1.14 9.83 2.09
N CYS A 283 0.09 9.93 1.59
CA CYS A 283 1.13 8.95 1.84
C CYS A 283 2.08 9.49 2.90
N GLY A 284 2.47 8.61 3.80
CA GLY A 284 3.67 8.83 4.57
C GLY A 284 3.43 8.87 6.07
N PRO A 285 4.40 8.34 6.82
CA PRO A 285 5.73 7.87 6.37
C PRO A 285 5.70 6.54 5.57
N GLY A 286 6.76 6.25 4.80
CA GLY A 286 6.85 5.06 3.90
C GLY A 286 7.79 5.27 2.70
N HIS A 287 7.71 4.44 1.66
CA HIS A 287 8.56 4.56 0.45
C HIS A 287 7.97 5.43 -0.68
N GLY A 288 6.81 6.06 -0.49
CA GLY A 288 6.18 6.90 -1.50
C GLY A 288 5.44 6.09 -2.57
N ILE A 289 5.16 6.71 -3.73
CA ILE A 289 4.41 6.09 -4.82
C ILE A 289 5.39 5.60 -5.88
N SER A 290 5.34 4.31 -6.20
CA SER A 290 6.32 3.66 -7.08
C SER A 290 5.67 2.97 -8.28
N ILE A 291 6.30 3.12 -9.45
CA ILE A 291 6.12 2.26 -10.61
C ILE A 291 7.30 1.29 -10.66
N GLY A 292 7.01 -0.01 -10.63
CA GLY A 292 7.99 -1.09 -10.62
C GLY A 292 8.26 -1.71 -9.24
N SER A 293 9.30 -2.54 -9.08
CA SER A 293 10.41 -2.71 -10.04
C SER A 293 9.99 -3.45 -11.30
N LEU A 294 10.41 -2.94 -12.47
CA LEU A 294 10.14 -3.55 -13.76
C LEU A 294 11.39 -4.25 -14.32
N GLY A 295 11.20 -5.35 -15.03
CA GLY A 295 12.24 -6.02 -15.82
C GLY A 295 13.22 -6.86 -15.00
N LYS A 296 12.86 -7.21 -13.75
CA LYS A 296 13.68 -8.09 -12.91
C LYS A 296 13.94 -9.42 -13.65
N ASP A 297 15.14 -9.98 -13.48
CA ASP A 297 15.53 -11.26 -14.08
C ASP A 297 15.43 -11.28 -15.63
N GLY A 298 15.61 -10.12 -16.27
CA GLY A 298 15.53 -9.98 -17.72
C GLY A 298 14.11 -10.03 -18.29
N THR A 299 13.10 -10.00 -17.44
CA THR A 299 11.70 -10.10 -17.86
C THR A 299 11.26 -8.92 -18.71
N LYS A 300 10.28 -9.18 -19.58
CA LYS A 300 9.60 -8.14 -20.37
C LYS A 300 8.42 -7.61 -19.56
N ASN A 301 8.42 -6.33 -19.23
CA ASN A 301 7.35 -5.72 -18.42
C ASN A 301 6.73 -4.50 -19.08
N TYR A 302 5.43 -4.32 -18.83
CA TYR A 302 4.65 -3.22 -19.37
C TYR A 302 3.84 -2.52 -18.29
N VAL A 303 3.91 -1.20 -18.24
CA VAL A 303 3.02 -0.33 -17.47
C VAL A 303 2.65 0.86 -18.33
N SER A 304 1.37 1.21 -18.42
CA SER A 304 0.95 2.35 -19.25
C SER A 304 -0.24 3.12 -18.69
N ASN A 305 -0.32 4.40 -19.03
CA ASN A 305 -1.45 5.27 -18.69
C ASN A 305 -1.68 5.33 -17.16
N VAL A 306 -0.70 5.86 -16.45
CA VAL A 306 -0.77 6.07 -14.99
C VAL A 306 -0.93 7.55 -14.70
N ILE A 307 -1.88 7.91 -13.85
CA ILE A 307 -2.06 9.28 -13.36
C ILE A 307 -2.06 9.24 -11.83
N VAL A 308 -1.15 10.00 -11.23
CA VAL A 308 -1.17 10.33 -9.82
C VAL A 308 -1.48 11.81 -9.71
N ASP A 309 -2.56 12.16 -9.02
CA ASP A 309 -3.08 13.52 -8.93
C ASP A 309 -3.46 13.87 -7.48
N ARG A 310 -3.22 15.10 -7.04
CA ARG A 310 -3.58 15.58 -5.69
C ARG A 310 -3.07 14.65 -4.57
N ALA A 311 -1.77 14.37 -4.57
CA ALA A 311 -1.13 13.56 -3.53
C ALA A 311 -0.37 14.43 -2.53
N LYS A 312 -0.44 14.08 -1.24
CA LYS A 312 0.39 14.66 -0.18
C LYS A 312 1.34 13.59 0.35
N LEU A 313 2.64 13.86 0.31
CA LEU A 313 3.67 12.93 0.76
C LEU A 313 4.47 13.57 1.90
N SER A 314 4.48 12.93 3.08
CA SER A 314 5.20 13.45 4.24
C SER A 314 6.10 12.41 4.89
N GLY A 315 7.37 12.77 5.09
CA GLY A 315 8.35 11.90 5.77
C GLY A 315 8.58 10.56 5.05
N THR A 316 8.38 10.53 3.73
CA THR A 316 8.62 9.34 2.90
C THR A 316 10.06 9.31 2.37
N THR A 317 10.60 8.13 2.13
CA THR A 317 11.95 7.99 1.55
C THR A 317 11.99 8.39 0.09
N ASN A 318 10.88 8.21 -0.65
CA ASN A 318 10.73 8.70 -2.02
C ASN A 318 9.42 9.48 -2.14
N GLY A 319 9.35 10.40 -3.10
CA GLY A 319 8.10 11.02 -3.51
C GLY A 319 7.40 10.14 -4.54
N VAL A 320 7.67 10.42 -5.81
CA VAL A 320 7.21 9.62 -6.94
C VAL A 320 8.40 8.99 -7.66
N ARG A 321 8.33 7.67 -7.91
CA ARG A 321 9.47 6.88 -8.34
C ARG A 321 9.12 5.94 -9.48
N ILE A 322 9.99 5.84 -10.48
CA ILE A 322 9.99 4.78 -11.49
C ILE A 322 11.27 3.97 -11.31
N LYS A 323 11.17 2.65 -11.07
CA LYS A 323 12.30 1.75 -10.86
C LYS A 323 12.28 0.59 -11.86
N SER A 324 13.38 0.38 -12.59
CA SER A 324 13.55 -0.80 -13.46
C SER A 324 14.96 -1.38 -13.37
N TRP A 325 15.05 -2.68 -13.55
CA TRP A 325 16.29 -3.45 -13.56
C TRP A 325 17.01 -3.34 -14.90
N GLN A 326 18.34 -3.32 -14.84
CA GLN A 326 19.17 -3.56 -16.03
C GLN A 326 18.96 -5.02 -16.49
N GLY A 327 18.97 -5.24 -17.80
CA GLY A 327 18.73 -6.55 -18.41
C GLY A 327 17.27 -6.78 -18.79
N GLY A 328 16.34 -6.06 -18.14
CA GLY A 328 14.91 -6.10 -18.46
C GLY A 328 14.57 -5.54 -19.84
N SER A 329 13.32 -5.70 -20.25
CA SER A 329 12.80 -5.14 -21.51
C SER A 329 11.32 -4.76 -21.39
N GLY A 330 10.76 -4.11 -22.41
CA GLY A 330 9.36 -3.67 -22.41
C GLY A 330 9.24 -2.16 -22.26
N LEU A 331 8.16 -1.68 -21.62
CA LEU A 331 7.74 -0.28 -21.72
C LEU A 331 7.06 0.23 -20.44
N ALA A 332 7.48 1.39 -19.96
CA ALA A 332 6.76 2.20 -19.00
C ALA A 332 6.42 3.54 -19.66
N GLU A 333 5.16 3.79 -20.00
CA GLU A 333 4.76 4.95 -20.81
C GLU A 333 3.51 5.69 -20.34
N ASN A 334 3.42 6.97 -20.72
CA ASN A 334 2.26 7.83 -20.48
C ASN A 334 1.92 7.89 -18.98
N ILE A 335 2.89 8.37 -18.21
CA ILE A 335 2.81 8.47 -16.76
C ILE A 335 2.77 9.94 -16.39
N THR A 336 1.78 10.35 -15.61
CA THR A 336 1.64 11.72 -15.12
C THR A 336 1.61 11.74 -13.61
N PHE A 337 2.54 12.48 -13.01
CA PHE A 337 2.53 12.84 -11.59
C PHE A 337 2.21 14.34 -11.51
N GLN A 338 1.07 14.70 -10.90
CA GLN A 338 0.63 16.08 -10.88
C GLN A 338 -0.05 16.53 -9.59
N ASN A 339 0.01 17.83 -9.32
CA ASN A 339 -0.58 18.46 -8.14
C ASN A 339 -0.13 17.76 -6.84
N ILE A 340 1.18 17.64 -6.66
CA ILE A 340 1.76 16.89 -5.54
C ILE A 340 2.41 17.86 -4.56
N GLU A 341 2.09 17.69 -3.28
CA GLU A 341 2.71 18.40 -2.17
C GLU A 341 3.62 17.46 -1.37
N MET A 342 4.87 17.88 -1.16
CA MET A 342 5.87 17.10 -0.44
C MET A 342 6.34 17.81 0.81
N HIS A 343 6.48 17.07 1.90
CA HIS A 343 7.03 17.58 3.15
C HIS A 343 8.07 16.61 3.69
N ASN A 344 9.31 17.07 3.78
CA ASN A 344 10.44 16.30 4.31
C ASN A 344 10.56 14.93 3.62
N VAL A 345 10.52 14.92 2.27
CA VAL A 345 10.62 13.70 1.45
C VAL A 345 12.08 13.48 1.04
N SER A 346 12.68 12.32 1.30
CA SER A 346 14.13 12.16 1.09
C SER A 346 14.53 12.18 -0.38
N ASN A 347 13.77 11.55 -1.27
CA ASN A 347 14.05 11.53 -2.70
C ASN A 347 12.76 11.88 -3.49
N PRO A 348 12.44 13.17 -3.65
CA PRO A 348 11.20 13.65 -4.25
C PRO A 348 10.85 13.04 -5.61
N LEU A 349 11.69 13.22 -6.64
CA LEU A 349 11.40 12.74 -8.00
C LEU A 349 12.49 11.77 -8.46
N ILE A 350 12.12 10.52 -8.78
CA ILE A 350 13.10 9.49 -9.16
C ILE A 350 12.70 8.76 -10.43
N ILE A 351 13.67 8.60 -11.32
CA ILE A 351 13.69 7.55 -12.34
C ILE A 351 15.00 6.80 -12.17
N ASN A 352 14.95 5.51 -11.87
CA ASN A 352 16.14 4.66 -11.73
C ASN A 352 15.99 3.42 -12.62
N GLN A 353 16.57 3.48 -13.83
CA GLN A 353 16.66 2.33 -14.74
C GLN A 353 17.89 1.43 -14.46
N ASN A 354 18.71 1.81 -13.47
CA ASN A 354 19.86 1.05 -12.99
C ASN A 354 19.58 0.47 -11.59
N TYR A 355 18.31 0.10 -11.32
CA TYR A 355 17.91 -0.40 -10.02
C TYR A 355 18.60 -1.74 -9.70
N CYS A 356 19.13 -1.84 -8.49
CA CYS A 356 19.80 -3.03 -7.97
C CYS A 356 19.58 -3.10 -6.46
N ASP A 357 18.94 -4.17 -5.98
CA ASP A 357 18.71 -4.41 -4.54
C ASP A 357 19.63 -5.48 -3.94
N GLN A 358 20.64 -5.90 -4.71
CA GLN A 358 21.58 -6.95 -4.35
C GLN A 358 22.82 -6.38 -3.63
N LYS A 359 23.39 -7.16 -2.70
CA LYS A 359 24.64 -6.77 -2.00
C LYS A 359 25.82 -6.62 -2.96
N LYS A 360 25.86 -7.44 -4.02
CA LYS A 360 26.84 -7.31 -5.11
C LYS A 360 26.27 -6.37 -6.15
N ALA A 361 27.11 -5.51 -6.71
CA ALA A 361 26.73 -4.64 -7.81
C ALA A 361 26.14 -5.47 -8.95
N CYS A 362 24.96 -5.07 -9.42
CA CYS A 362 24.34 -5.72 -10.57
C CYS A 362 25.22 -5.45 -11.80
N PRO A 363 25.48 -6.47 -12.63
CA PRO A 363 26.28 -6.26 -13.83
C PRO A 363 25.57 -5.27 -14.75
N THR A 364 26.34 -4.36 -15.34
CA THR A 364 25.83 -3.51 -16.42
C THR A 364 25.31 -4.41 -17.55
N ARG A 365 24.06 -4.20 -17.96
CA ARG A 365 23.43 -4.93 -19.07
C ARG A 365 23.04 -3.95 -20.18
N HIS A 366 22.95 -4.46 -21.40
CA HIS A 366 22.66 -3.64 -22.57
C HIS A 366 21.16 -3.35 -22.76
N SER A 367 20.27 -4.17 -22.22
CA SER A 367 18.81 -3.97 -22.27
C SER A 367 18.28 -3.29 -21.01
N ALA A 368 17.20 -2.51 -21.16
CA ALA A 368 16.38 -2.03 -20.05
C ALA A 368 14.93 -1.84 -20.52
N VAL A 369 14.00 -1.72 -19.58
CA VAL A 369 12.63 -1.25 -19.86
C VAL A 369 12.72 0.17 -20.41
N GLN A 370 12.12 0.47 -21.55
CA GLN A 370 12.07 1.83 -22.07
C GLN A 370 11.09 2.66 -21.22
N VAL A 371 11.59 3.72 -20.58
CA VAL A 371 10.74 4.74 -19.93
C VAL A 371 10.49 5.86 -20.93
N LYS A 372 9.23 6.21 -21.19
CA LYS A 372 8.90 7.32 -22.10
C LYS A 372 7.64 8.08 -21.72
N ASN A 373 7.51 9.33 -22.15
CA ASN A 373 6.33 10.18 -21.96
C ASN A 373 5.92 10.26 -20.48
N VAL A 374 6.84 10.77 -19.65
CA VAL A 374 6.58 10.99 -18.22
C VAL A 374 6.44 12.49 -17.98
N HIS A 375 5.33 12.90 -17.36
CA HIS A 375 5.04 14.28 -17.03
C HIS A 375 5.04 14.46 -15.51
N TYR A 376 5.84 15.40 -15.03
CA TYR A 376 5.79 15.92 -13.67
C TYR A 376 5.22 17.34 -13.74
N ARG A 377 4.09 17.62 -13.07
CA ARG A 377 3.39 18.91 -13.19
C ARG A 377 2.92 19.45 -11.84
N ASN A 378 3.21 20.71 -11.54
CA ASN A 378 2.74 21.34 -10.30
C ASN A 378 3.11 20.51 -9.05
N ILE A 379 4.42 20.30 -8.86
CA ILE A 379 4.95 19.57 -7.70
C ILE A 379 5.75 20.53 -6.84
N LYS A 380 5.38 20.66 -5.57
CA LYS A 380 6.01 21.60 -4.65
C LYS A 380 6.27 20.98 -3.29
N GLY A 381 7.28 21.47 -2.56
CA GLY A 381 7.51 20.99 -1.20
C GLY A 381 8.96 21.02 -0.74
N THR A 382 9.24 20.27 0.33
CA THR A 382 10.58 20.17 0.92
C THR A 382 11.20 18.77 0.76
N SER A 383 12.50 18.76 0.46
CA SER A 383 13.34 17.56 0.37
C SER A 383 14.12 17.34 1.66
N ALA A 384 14.13 16.09 2.15
CA ALA A 384 14.94 15.67 3.30
C ALA A 384 16.41 15.38 2.93
N SER A 385 16.75 15.37 1.64
CA SER A 385 18.14 15.25 1.16
C SER A 385 18.49 16.37 0.16
N GLU A 386 19.77 16.47 -0.16
CA GLU A 386 20.31 17.46 -1.11
C GLU A 386 19.82 17.22 -2.54
N VAL A 387 19.79 15.97 -3.01
CA VAL A 387 19.35 15.64 -4.37
C VAL A 387 17.84 15.43 -4.40
N ALA A 388 17.10 16.43 -4.90
CA ALA A 388 15.64 16.39 -4.96
C ALA A 388 15.12 15.70 -6.24
N ILE A 389 15.85 15.81 -7.35
CA ILE A 389 15.52 15.16 -8.63
C ILE A 389 16.66 14.20 -8.99
N ASN A 390 16.36 12.91 -9.16
CA ASN A 390 17.33 11.91 -9.57
C ASN A 390 16.81 11.08 -10.74
N PHE A 391 17.24 11.43 -11.94
CA PHE A 391 16.93 10.71 -13.17
C PHE A 391 18.17 9.96 -13.66
N ASN A 392 18.29 8.71 -13.23
CA ASN A 392 19.36 7.81 -13.62
C ASN A 392 18.84 6.80 -14.66
N CYS A 393 18.85 7.22 -15.92
CA CYS A 393 18.38 6.42 -17.05
C CYS A 393 19.52 5.59 -17.67
N SER A 394 19.16 4.53 -18.38
CA SER A 394 20.11 3.66 -19.08
C SER A 394 20.75 4.41 -20.25
N SER A 395 22.06 4.28 -20.45
CA SER A 395 22.74 4.85 -21.62
C SER A 395 22.31 4.20 -22.93
N ASN A 396 21.93 2.92 -22.90
CA ASN A 396 21.47 2.19 -24.08
C ASN A 396 19.97 2.38 -24.35
N PHE A 397 19.20 2.72 -23.31
CA PHE A 397 17.76 2.96 -23.37
C PHE A 397 17.40 4.24 -22.62
N PRO A 398 17.88 5.41 -23.12
CA PRO A 398 17.68 6.68 -22.45
C PRO A 398 16.19 6.98 -22.28
N CYS A 399 15.85 7.70 -21.22
CA CYS A 399 14.48 8.13 -20.98
C CYS A 399 14.05 9.15 -22.04
N LYS A 400 12.85 8.98 -22.60
CA LYS A 400 12.36 9.81 -23.73
C LYS A 400 11.14 10.61 -23.34
N GLY A 401 11.09 11.90 -23.69
CA GLY A 401 9.90 12.72 -23.42
C GLY A 401 9.60 12.87 -21.93
N ILE A 402 10.63 13.20 -21.14
CA ILE A 402 10.46 13.56 -19.73
C ILE A 402 10.15 15.05 -19.68
N ASN A 403 9.03 15.43 -19.09
CA ASN A 403 8.57 16.81 -19.05
C ASN A 403 8.44 17.25 -17.59
N LEU A 404 9.10 18.35 -17.23
CA LEU A 404 8.98 19.00 -15.93
C LEU A 404 8.22 20.32 -16.12
N GLN A 405 7.12 20.49 -15.39
CA GLN A 405 6.35 21.72 -15.42
C GLN A 405 6.01 22.17 -14.00
N ASP A 406 6.29 23.44 -13.69
CA ASP A 406 5.90 24.04 -12.40
C ASP A 406 6.37 23.18 -11.20
N ILE A 407 7.67 22.91 -11.15
CA ILE A 407 8.34 22.15 -10.09
C ILE A 407 9.02 23.13 -9.13
N ASN A 408 8.74 23.04 -7.84
CA ASN A 408 9.34 23.91 -6.82
C ASN A 408 9.68 23.11 -5.57
N LEU A 409 10.88 22.53 -5.55
CA LEU A 409 11.41 21.76 -4.42
C LEU A 409 12.55 22.54 -3.78
N VAL A 410 12.55 22.60 -2.46
CA VAL A 410 13.60 23.25 -1.64
C VAL A 410 14.07 22.31 -0.54
N ARG A 411 15.18 22.62 0.12
CA ARG A 411 15.66 21.81 1.24
C ARG A 411 14.74 22.01 2.45
N ASP A 412 14.44 20.93 3.16
CA ASP A 412 13.77 21.03 4.46
C ASP A 412 14.64 21.83 5.44
N GLY A 413 14.04 22.81 6.12
CA GLY A 413 14.77 23.78 6.95
C GLY A 413 15.37 24.98 6.17
N GLY A 414 15.20 25.04 4.85
CA GLY A 414 15.63 26.14 4.00
C GLY A 414 16.90 25.85 3.21
N GLY A 415 17.06 26.54 2.07
CA GLY A 415 18.16 26.37 1.13
C GLY A 415 17.76 25.64 -0.15
N ASP A 416 18.72 25.58 -1.07
CA ASP A 416 18.54 24.96 -2.39
C ASP A 416 18.75 23.44 -2.33
N VAL A 417 18.28 22.77 -3.37
CA VAL A 417 18.46 21.34 -3.62
C VAL A 417 19.02 21.15 -5.03
N GLU A 418 19.52 19.96 -5.31
CA GLU A 418 20.16 19.63 -6.58
C GLU A 418 19.30 18.67 -7.42
N ALA A 419 19.60 18.64 -8.72
CA ALA A 419 19.12 17.61 -9.63
C ALA A 419 20.30 16.84 -10.24
N SER A 420 20.20 15.51 -10.25
CA SER A 420 21.15 14.62 -10.92
C SER A 420 20.46 13.89 -12.06
N CYS A 421 20.88 14.15 -13.29
CA CYS A 421 20.19 13.65 -14.49
C CYS A 421 21.20 13.01 -15.46
N LYS A 422 20.95 11.77 -15.85
CA LYS A 422 21.83 10.95 -16.70
C LYS A 422 21.01 10.23 -17.76
N ASN A 423 21.44 10.33 -19.02
CA ASN A 423 20.81 9.68 -20.17
C ASN A 423 19.31 10.00 -20.30
N VAL A 424 18.97 11.26 -20.06
CA VAL A 424 17.62 11.78 -20.16
C VAL A 424 17.68 13.14 -20.84
N LEU A 425 16.76 13.38 -21.78
CA LEU A 425 16.50 14.71 -22.30
C LEU A 425 15.13 15.14 -21.78
N GLN A 426 15.15 16.09 -20.87
CA GLN A 426 13.97 16.68 -20.27
C GLN A 426 13.62 18.00 -20.95
N THR A 427 12.32 18.25 -21.10
CA THR A 427 11.78 19.58 -21.42
C THR A 427 11.25 20.21 -20.15
N THR A 428 11.35 21.53 -20.06
CA THR A 428 10.88 22.32 -18.93
C THR A 428 9.84 23.35 -19.38
N ARG A 429 8.84 23.61 -18.54
CA ARG A 429 7.84 24.68 -18.75
C ARG A 429 7.51 25.34 -17.42
N GLY A 430 7.39 26.67 -17.42
CA GLY A 430 7.12 27.41 -16.19
C GLY A 430 8.32 27.39 -15.23
N ARG A 431 8.05 27.53 -13.92
CA ARG A 431 9.12 27.54 -12.91
C ARG A 431 9.54 26.10 -12.60
N VAL A 432 10.81 25.75 -12.76
CA VAL A 432 11.34 24.43 -12.40
C VAL A 432 12.55 24.66 -11.50
N SER A 433 12.52 24.15 -10.27
CA SER A 433 13.65 24.12 -9.36
C SER A 433 13.60 22.83 -8.54
N PRO A 434 14.69 22.04 -8.49
CA PRO A 434 15.99 22.27 -9.14
C PRO A 434 16.00 21.92 -10.64
N HIS A 435 17.04 22.35 -11.36
CA HIS A 435 17.24 22.07 -12.78
C HIS A 435 18.23 20.93 -13.02
N CYS A 436 17.88 19.99 -13.90
CA CYS A 436 18.85 19.04 -14.49
C CYS A 436 19.86 19.82 -15.35
N PHE A 437 21.16 19.64 -15.07
CA PHE A 437 22.26 20.19 -15.89
C PHE A 437 22.73 19.21 -16.96
#